data_AF-A0A845XXN0-F1
#
_entry.id   AF-A0A845XXN0-F1
#
_cell.length_a   1.000
_cell.length_b   1.000
_cell.length_c   1.000
_cell.angle_alpha   90.00
_cell.angle_beta   90.00
_cell.angle_gamma   90.00
#
_symmetry.space_group_name_H-M   'P 1'
#
loop_
_entity.id
_entity.type
_entity.pdbx_description
1 polymer ?
#
loop_
_entity_poly.entity_id
_entity_poly.type
_entity_poly.pdbx_seq_one_letter_code
_entity_poly.pdbx_strand_id
1 'polypeptide(L)'
;MSDQPRTRQELYDRIRQIGKEEFVLEEMIRYGFWPAEGEMPEDPADEIRRRGELQRELAQLRQESKKLQNEQAVRKRLLKERLAQSRLKRQETKQRREQQRLERAQAWAIRQQQEILYLGEEVSPGLNHTESDRIRLETYKLPLLSTAQEIAQAMGIPLGQLRFLAFNRKTATISHYIRFKIPKKTGGERLISAPKPKLKQAQ
;
A
#
# COMPACT_ATOMS: atom_id res chain seq x y z
N MET A 1 8.08 -5.21 73.88
CA MET A 1 8.20 -3.86 74.49
C MET A 1 8.51 -2.89 73.36
N SER A 2 7.48 -2.37 72.69
CA SER A 2 7.63 -1.47 71.53
C SER A 2 8.01 -0.06 72.00
N ASP A 3 9.06 0.49 71.40
CA ASP A 3 9.57 1.82 71.75
C ASP A 3 8.65 2.92 71.18
N GLN A 4 8.48 4.02 71.92
CA GLN A 4 7.59 5.12 71.52
C GLN A 4 8.22 5.88 70.33
N PRO A 5 7.46 6.14 69.24
CA PRO A 5 7.99 6.93 68.13
C PRO A 5 8.39 8.32 68.66
N ARG A 6 9.63 8.74 68.35
CA ARG A 6 10.23 9.96 68.92
C ARG A 6 9.80 11.21 68.15
N THR A 7 9.37 11.04 66.90
CA THR A 7 8.95 12.13 66.02
C THR A 7 7.57 11.89 65.39
N ARG A 8 6.80 12.95 65.14
CA ARG A 8 5.46 12.86 64.55
C ARG A 8 5.44 12.17 63.18
N GLN A 9 6.50 12.31 62.38
CA GLN A 9 6.64 11.63 61.08
C GLN A 9 6.80 10.11 61.24
N GLU A 10 7.62 9.65 62.19
CA GLU A 10 7.81 8.22 62.47
C GLU A 10 6.51 7.55 62.93
N LEU A 11 5.68 8.28 63.69
CA LEU A 11 4.35 7.82 64.08
C LEU A 11 3.43 7.63 62.87
N TYR A 12 3.41 8.59 61.93
CA TYR A 12 2.59 8.46 60.73
C TYR A 12 3.07 7.35 59.79
N ASP A 13 4.39 7.15 59.66
CA ASP A 13 4.94 6.07 58.83
C ASP A 13 4.65 4.70 59.44
N ARG A 14 4.74 4.57 60.78
CA ARG A 14 4.35 3.35 61.48
C ARG A 14 2.86 3.05 61.36
N ILE A 15 2.00 4.06 61.52
CA ILE A 15 0.54 3.94 61.28
C ILE A 15 0.26 3.56 59.82
N ARG A 16 1.05 4.04 58.86
CA ARG A 16 0.86 3.71 57.44
C ARG A 16 1.28 2.27 57.13
N GLN A 17 2.26 1.73 57.84
CA GLN A 17 2.76 0.35 57.64
C GLN A 17 1.88 -0.70 58.30
N ILE A 18 1.49 -0.48 59.55
CA ILE A 18 0.78 -1.47 60.38
C ILE A 18 -0.73 -1.20 60.37
N GLY A 19 -1.15 0.03 60.09
CA GLY A 19 -2.55 0.45 60.12
C GLY A 19 -2.91 1.15 61.42
N LYS A 20 -3.82 2.14 61.34
CA LYS A 20 -4.19 2.99 62.47
C LYS A 20 -4.77 2.19 63.64
N GLU A 21 -5.57 1.17 63.36
CA GLU A 21 -6.28 0.41 64.37
C GLU A 21 -5.35 -0.56 65.12
N GLU A 22 -4.45 -1.24 64.40
CA GLU A 22 -3.45 -2.12 65.00
C GLU A 22 -2.41 -1.32 65.81
N PHE A 23 -2.05 -0.11 65.37
CA PHE A 23 -1.26 0.82 66.18
C PHE A 23 -1.98 1.26 67.46
N VAL A 24 -3.29 1.54 67.39
CA VAL A 24 -4.10 1.90 68.57
C VAL A 24 -4.19 0.70 69.53
N LEU A 25 -4.36 -0.52 69.03
CA LEU A 25 -4.35 -1.72 69.86
C LEU A 25 -3.01 -1.91 70.59
N GLU A 26 -1.87 -1.78 69.88
CA GLU A 26 -0.54 -1.84 70.51
C GLU A 26 -0.40 -0.82 71.66
N GLU A 27 -0.86 0.40 71.45
CA GLU A 27 -0.81 1.45 72.47
C GLU A 27 -1.81 1.21 73.61
N MET A 28 -3.01 0.69 73.35
CA MET A 28 -3.99 0.34 74.39
C MET A 28 -3.48 -0.78 75.31
N ILE A 29 -2.78 -1.78 74.76
CA ILE A 29 -2.09 -2.82 75.53
C ILE A 29 -0.94 -2.20 76.35
N ARG A 30 -0.12 -1.34 75.73
CA ARG A 30 1.02 -0.69 76.39
C ARG A 30 0.61 0.20 77.58
N TYR A 31 -0.48 0.94 77.44
CA TYR A 31 -1.01 1.80 78.50
C TYR A 31 -1.83 1.03 79.55
N GLY A 32 -1.98 -0.29 79.41
CA GLY A 32 -2.70 -1.13 80.36
C GLY A 32 -4.22 -0.97 80.34
N PHE A 33 -4.77 -0.31 79.31
CA PHE A 33 -6.22 -0.24 79.06
C PHE A 33 -6.77 -1.57 78.51
N TRP A 34 -5.89 -2.44 78.02
CA TRP A 34 -6.21 -3.77 77.53
C TRP A 34 -5.27 -4.80 78.19
N PRO A 35 -5.80 -5.91 78.74
CA PRO A 35 -4.97 -6.94 79.36
C PRO A 35 -4.17 -7.70 78.28
N ALA A 36 -2.93 -8.04 78.60
CA ALA A 36 -2.11 -8.85 77.68
C ALA A 36 -2.65 -10.28 77.52
N GLU A 37 -3.33 -10.86 78.54
CA GLU A 37 -3.93 -12.21 78.53
C GLU A 37 -5.17 -12.32 79.48
N GLY A 38 -6.25 -13.01 79.06
CA GLY A 38 -7.52 -13.27 79.80
C GLY A 38 -8.66 -13.81 78.89
N GLU A 39 -9.75 -14.39 79.44
CA GLU A 39 -10.89 -14.94 78.66
C GLU A 39 -11.55 -13.87 77.78
N MET A 40 -11.51 -14.14 76.47
CA MET A 40 -11.91 -13.26 75.37
C MET A 40 -13.42 -13.00 75.34
N PRO A 41 -13.86 -11.74 75.25
CA PRO A 41 -14.84 -11.34 74.23
C PRO A 41 -14.19 -11.60 72.85
N GLU A 42 -14.87 -12.27 71.92
CA GLU A 42 -14.36 -12.75 70.60
C GLU A 42 -13.11 -11.99 70.09
N ASP A 43 -12.00 -12.72 69.93
CA ASP A 43 -10.62 -12.23 69.80
C ASP A 43 -10.39 -11.13 68.74
N PRO A 44 -10.02 -9.89 69.13
CA PRO A 44 -9.76 -8.82 68.17
C PRO A 44 -8.44 -9.01 67.38
N ALA A 45 -7.49 -9.83 67.85
CA ALA A 45 -6.17 -9.94 67.22
C ALA A 45 -6.21 -10.74 65.91
N ASP A 46 -6.89 -11.87 65.89
CA ASP A 46 -7.09 -12.65 64.67
C ASP A 46 -8.05 -11.95 63.69
N GLU A 47 -9.03 -11.20 64.20
CA GLU A 47 -9.88 -10.32 63.38
C GLU A 47 -9.07 -9.19 62.73
N ILE A 48 -8.12 -8.58 63.44
CA ILE A 48 -7.23 -7.55 62.90
C ILE A 48 -6.31 -8.12 61.82
N ARG A 49 -5.70 -9.29 62.06
CA ARG A 49 -4.88 -9.98 61.05
C ARG A 49 -5.71 -10.32 59.81
N ARG A 50 -6.90 -10.89 60.01
CA ARG A 50 -7.82 -11.25 58.94
C ARG A 50 -8.26 -10.02 58.15
N ARG A 51 -8.53 -8.91 58.83
CA ARG A 51 -8.84 -7.63 58.21
C ARG A 51 -7.67 -7.06 57.42
N GLY A 52 -6.44 -7.20 57.93
CA GLY A 52 -5.21 -6.81 57.24
C GLY A 52 -4.97 -7.64 55.97
N GLU A 53 -5.13 -8.96 56.04
CA GLU A 53 -5.09 -9.86 54.88
C GLU A 53 -6.14 -9.48 53.84
N LEU A 54 -7.40 -9.33 54.26
CA LEU A 54 -8.50 -8.92 53.38
C LEU A 54 -8.24 -7.54 52.77
N GLN A 55 -7.65 -6.60 53.50
CA GLN A 55 -7.26 -5.29 52.96
C GLN A 55 -6.16 -5.39 51.90
N ARG A 56 -5.17 -6.28 52.09
CA ARG A 56 -4.10 -6.54 51.10
C ARG A 56 -4.66 -7.22 49.86
N GLU A 57 -5.49 -8.24 50.01
CA GLU A 57 -6.19 -8.89 48.89
C GLU A 57 -7.06 -7.90 48.14
N LEU A 58 -7.81 -7.06 48.86
CA LEU A 58 -8.65 -6.02 48.26
C LEU A 58 -7.81 -4.93 47.57
N ALA A 59 -6.62 -4.61 48.07
CA ALA A 59 -5.68 -3.71 47.40
C ALA A 59 -5.13 -4.32 46.10
N GLN A 60 -4.77 -5.61 46.11
CA GLN A 60 -4.33 -6.35 44.91
C GLN A 60 -5.45 -6.41 43.86
N LEU A 61 -6.65 -6.83 44.25
CA LEU A 61 -7.83 -6.88 43.38
C LEU A 61 -8.19 -5.50 42.81
N ARG A 62 -8.08 -4.43 43.61
CA ARG A 62 -8.24 -3.05 43.12
C ARG A 62 -7.18 -2.66 42.10
N GLN A 63 -5.93 -3.09 42.26
CA GLN A 63 -4.84 -2.81 41.32
C GLN A 63 -5.05 -3.54 39.99
N GLU A 64 -5.49 -4.79 40.03
CA GLU A 64 -5.85 -5.58 38.83
C GLU A 64 -7.10 -5.00 38.14
N SER A 65 -8.13 -4.70 38.92
CA SER A 65 -9.33 -4.00 38.42
C SER A 65 -8.99 -2.65 37.80
N LYS A 66 -8.02 -1.90 38.32
CA LYS A 66 -7.59 -0.62 37.72
C LYS A 66 -6.87 -0.79 36.39
N LYS A 67 -6.11 -1.88 36.22
CA LYS A 67 -5.51 -2.25 34.92
C LYS A 67 -6.60 -2.57 33.89
N LEU A 68 -7.65 -3.27 34.31
CA LEU A 68 -8.81 -3.62 33.49
C LEU A 68 -9.74 -2.42 33.22
N GLN A 69 -9.98 -1.53 34.20
CA GLN A 69 -10.78 -0.30 34.05
C GLN A 69 -10.15 0.69 33.08
N ASN A 70 -8.84 0.63 32.90
CA ASN A 70 -8.15 1.30 31.81
C ASN A 70 -8.42 0.64 30.45
N GLU A 71 -9.50 -0.12 30.29
CA GLU A 71 -9.99 -0.66 29.03
C GLU A 71 -10.04 0.43 27.95
N GLN A 72 -10.50 1.63 28.31
CA GLN A 72 -10.52 2.77 27.40
C GLN A 72 -9.11 3.16 26.92
N ALA A 73 -8.12 3.12 27.80
CA ALA A 73 -6.73 3.42 27.45
C ALA A 73 -6.11 2.31 26.57
N VAL A 74 -6.41 1.03 26.86
CA VAL A 74 -5.99 -0.11 26.04
C VAL A 74 -6.64 -0.04 24.66
N ARG A 75 -7.95 0.19 24.59
CA ARG A 75 -8.70 0.40 23.33
C ARG A 75 -8.10 1.55 22.52
N LYS A 76 -7.79 2.69 23.16
CA LYS A 76 -7.15 3.85 22.51
C LYS A 76 -5.77 3.50 21.93
N ARG A 77 -4.96 2.72 22.64
CA ARG A 77 -3.64 2.25 22.15
C ARG A 77 -3.81 1.34 20.93
N LEU A 78 -4.69 0.34 21.00
CA LEU A 78 -4.96 -0.57 19.89
C LEU A 78 -5.50 0.16 18.65
N LEU A 79 -6.39 1.14 18.83
CA LEU A 79 -6.88 1.98 17.74
C LEU A 79 -5.76 2.80 17.10
N LYS A 80 -4.84 3.34 17.91
CA LYS A 80 -3.67 4.09 17.43
C LYS A 80 -2.73 3.20 16.62
N GLU A 81 -2.46 1.98 17.10
CA GLU A 81 -1.66 0.99 16.40
C GLU A 81 -2.32 0.57 15.08
N ARG A 82 -3.63 0.27 15.09
CA ARG A 82 -4.38 -0.07 13.87
C ARG A 82 -4.35 1.06 12.84
N LEU A 83 -4.48 2.31 13.30
CA LEU A 83 -4.38 3.48 12.42
C LEU A 83 -2.98 3.61 11.83
N ALA A 84 -1.92 3.42 12.64
CA ALA A 84 -0.54 3.43 12.16
C ALA A 84 -0.29 2.33 11.11
N GLN A 85 -0.70 1.10 11.40
CA GLN A 85 -0.62 -0.03 10.47
C GLN A 85 -1.39 0.23 9.17
N SER A 86 -2.59 0.81 9.27
CA SER A 86 -3.36 1.19 8.08
C SER A 86 -2.67 2.28 7.26
N ARG A 87 -2.02 3.26 7.90
CA ARG A 87 -1.25 4.31 7.19
C ARG A 87 -0.06 3.72 6.47
N LEU A 88 0.69 2.82 7.11
CA LEU A 88 1.82 2.11 6.50
C LEU A 88 1.37 1.29 5.28
N LYS A 89 0.32 0.47 5.41
CA LYS A 89 -0.23 -0.30 4.29
C LYS A 89 -0.71 0.59 3.14
N ARG A 90 -1.31 1.74 3.44
CA ARG A 90 -1.73 2.72 2.40
C ARG A 90 -0.53 3.32 1.67
N GLN A 91 0.54 3.67 2.39
CA GLN A 91 1.78 4.17 1.80
C GLN A 91 2.43 3.12 0.91
N GLU A 92 2.58 1.89 1.39
CA GLU A 92 3.12 0.77 0.63
C GLU A 92 2.28 0.47 -0.62
N THR A 93 0.96 0.41 -0.48
CA THR A 93 0.05 0.19 -1.62
C THR A 93 0.14 1.32 -2.64
N LYS A 94 0.30 2.57 -2.19
CA LYS A 94 0.48 3.73 -3.08
C LYS A 94 1.79 3.61 -3.84
N GLN A 95 2.90 3.31 -3.16
CA GLN A 95 4.22 3.13 -3.77
C GLN A 95 4.19 1.98 -4.80
N ARG A 96 3.62 0.83 -4.44
CA ARG A 96 3.48 -0.31 -5.37
C ARG A 96 2.66 0.05 -6.61
N ARG A 97 1.56 0.78 -6.46
CA ARG A 97 0.73 1.22 -7.60
C ARG A 97 1.46 2.21 -8.50
N GLU A 98 2.25 3.11 -7.91
CA GLU A 98 3.05 4.08 -8.65
C GLU A 98 4.16 3.39 -9.45
N GLN A 99 4.88 2.46 -8.83
CA GLN A 99 5.87 1.61 -9.51
C GLN A 99 5.24 0.83 -10.67
N GLN A 100 4.14 0.11 -10.42
CA GLN A 100 3.42 -0.63 -11.46
C GLN A 100 2.92 0.28 -12.60
N ARG A 101 2.52 1.52 -12.29
CA ARG A 101 2.12 2.48 -13.32
C ARG A 101 3.30 2.88 -14.19
N LEU A 102 4.45 3.16 -13.59
CA LEU A 102 5.68 3.52 -14.32
C LEU A 102 6.17 2.35 -15.19
N GLU A 103 6.22 1.14 -14.63
CA GLU A 103 6.60 -0.08 -15.37
C GLU A 103 5.67 -0.34 -16.55
N ARG A 104 4.35 -0.24 -16.35
CA ARG A 104 3.37 -0.38 -17.44
C ARG A 104 3.53 0.70 -18.50
N ALA A 105 3.79 1.94 -18.09
CA ALA A 105 4.01 3.05 -19.03
C ALA A 105 5.28 2.83 -19.86
N GLN A 106 6.37 2.36 -19.23
CA GLN A 106 7.62 2.02 -19.90
C GLN A 106 7.43 0.84 -20.87
N ALA A 107 6.80 -0.25 -20.41
CA ALA A 107 6.49 -1.40 -21.26
C ALA A 107 5.61 -1.00 -22.45
N TRP A 108 4.61 -0.14 -22.24
CA TRP A 108 3.78 0.40 -23.30
C TRP A 108 4.57 1.26 -24.29
N ALA A 109 5.48 2.10 -23.81
CA ALA A 109 6.33 2.93 -24.66
C ALA A 109 7.25 2.07 -25.54
N ILE A 110 7.88 1.05 -24.97
CA ILE A 110 8.71 0.08 -25.72
C ILE A 110 7.86 -0.62 -26.78
N ARG A 111 6.68 -1.11 -26.39
CA ARG A 111 5.77 -1.80 -27.32
C ARG A 111 5.32 -0.89 -28.47
N GLN A 112 4.99 0.36 -28.20
CA GLN A 112 4.61 1.34 -29.24
C GLN A 112 5.75 1.70 -30.20
N GLN A 113 7.01 1.52 -29.78
CA GLN A 113 8.17 1.76 -30.63
C GLN A 113 8.50 0.59 -31.56
N GLN A 114 8.10 -0.64 -31.17
CA GLN A 114 8.41 -1.86 -31.91
C GLN A 114 7.23 -2.36 -32.75
N GLU A 115 6.01 -2.22 -32.24
CA GLU A 115 4.80 -2.80 -32.83
C GLU A 115 3.83 -1.74 -33.36
N ILE A 116 3.08 -2.10 -34.39
CA ILE A 116 1.90 -1.36 -34.84
C ILE A 116 0.67 -2.18 -34.42
N LEU A 117 -0.08 -1.68 -33.44
CA LEU A 117 -1.26 -2.37 -32.89
C LEU A 117 -2.54 -2.09 -33.67
N TYR A 118 -2.59 -0.96 -34.38
CA TYR A 118 -3.80 -0.48 -35.03
C TYR A 118 -3.46 0.28 -36.31
N LEU A 119 -4.07 -0.13 -37.42
CA LEU A 119 -4.00 0.54 -38.72
C LEU A 119 -5.37 0.91 -39.28
N GLY A 120 -6.47 0.62 -38.58
CA GLY A 120 -7.83 0.85 -39.08
C GLY A 120 -8.73 -0.36 -38.87
N GLU A 121 -10.05 -0.13 -38.82
CA GLU A 121 -11.04 -1.17 -38.48
C GLU A 121 -10.93 -2.43 -39.37
N GLU A 122 -10.73 -2.25 -40.67
CA GLU A 122 -10.72 -3.37 -41.63
C GLU A 122 -9.37 -4.10 -41.71
N VAL A 123 -8.28 -3.44 -41.33
CA VAL A 123 -6.90 -3.97 -41.52
C VAL A 123 -6.25 -4.43 -40.23
N SER A 124 -6.65 -3.86 -39.09
CA SER A 124 -6.08 -4.21 -37.78
C SER A 124 -6.24 -5.69 -37.41
N PRO A 125 -7.34 -6.39 -37.75
CA PRO A 125 -7.46 -7.82 -37.45
C PRO A 125 -6.32 -8.67 -38.06
N GLY A 126 -5.79 -8.28 -39.23
CA GLY A 126 -4.70 -8.99 -39.89
C GLY A 126 -3.31 -8.72 -39.32
N LEU A 127 -3.14 -7.72 -38.43
CA LEU A 127 -1.83 -7.39 -37.84
C LEU A 127 -1.29 -8.48 -36.92
N ASN A 128 -2.15 -9.38 -36.44
CA ASN A 128 -1.75 -10.50 -35.59
C ASN A 128 -1.06 -11.63 -36.38
N HIS A 129 -1.13 -11.62 -37.72
CA HIS A 129 -0.46 -12.61 -38.55
C HIS A 129 1.01 -12.21 -38.75
N THR A 130 1.88 -12.66 -37.85
CA THR A 130 3.33 -12.36 -37.86
C THR A 130 4.18 -13.46 -38.48
N GLU A 131 3.55 -14.51 -39.01
CA GLU A 131 4.25 -15.63 -39.65
C GLU A 131 4.70 -15.25 -41.06
N SER A 132 5.98 -15.51 -41.34
CA SER A 132 6.61 -15.28 -42.64
C SER A 132 6.97 -16.60 -43.32
N ASP A 133 6.57 -16.76 -44.58
CA ASP A 133 6.89 -17.92 -45.40
C ASP A 133 8.35 -17.86 -45.88
N ARG A 134 9.25 -18.43 -45.07
CA ARG A 134 10.70 -18.41 -45.30
C ARG A 134 11.09 -19.06 -46.63
N ILE A 135 10.51 -20.21 -46.95
CA ILE A 135 10.85 -20.98 -48.16
C ILE A 135 10.54 -20.13 -49.40
N ARG A 136 9.38 -19.49 -49.42
CA ARG A 136 8.99 -18.63 -50.54
C ARG A 136 9.85 -17.38 -50.64
N LEU A 137 10.16 -16.73 -49.52
CA LEU A 137 11.03 -15.55 -49.49
C LEU A 137 12.44 -15.85 -50.00
N GLU A 138 13.04 -16.96 -49.56
CA GLU A 138 14.36 -17.41 -50.02
C GLU A 138 14.38 -17.75 -51.50
N THR A 139 13.33 -18.44 -52.00
CA THR A 139 13.18 -18.78 -53.42
C THR A 139 13.21 -17.54 -54.31
N TYR A 140 12.57 -16.45 -53.89
CA TYR A 140 12.55 -15.17 -54.62
C TYR A 140 13.70 -14.23 -54.24
N LYS A 141 14.64 -14.66 -53.40
CA LYS A 141 15.75 -13.83 -52.89
C LYS A 141 15.28 -12.54 -52.22
N LEU A 142 14.15 -12.60 -51.54
CA LEU A 142 13.57 -11.48 -50.80
C LEU A 142 14.05 -11.49 -49.34
N PRO A 143 14.20 -10.30 -48.71
CA PRO A 143 14.60 -10.22 -47.31
C PRO A 143 13.50 -10.80 -46.39
N LEU A 144 13.93 -11.45 -45.32
CA LEU A 144 13.04 -11.95 -44.27
C LEU A 144 12.66 -10.80 -43.33
N LEU A 145 11.54 -10.13 -43.63
CA LEU A 145 10.98 -9.05 -42.83
C LEU A 145 9.67 -9.53 -42.21
N SER A 146 9.72 -9.87 -40.93
CA SER A 146 8.60 -10.42 -40.15
C SER A 146 7.88 -9.37 -39.32
N THR A 147 8.59 -8.34 -38.87
CA THR A 147 8.03 -7.30 -38.00
C THR A 147 7.84 -5.97 -38.72
N ALA A 148 6.89 -5.16 -38.24
CA ALA A 148 6.69 -3.81 -38.76
C ALA A 148 7.95 -2.92 -38.59
N GLN A 149 8.73 -3.15 -37.53
CA GLN A 149 10.00 -2.48 -37.30
C GLN A 149 11.05 -2.84 -38.37
N GLU A 150 11.18 -4.13 -38.70
CA GLU A 150 12.09 -4.59 -39.78
C GLU A 150 11.69 -3.99 -41.12
N ILE A 151 10.39 -3.94 -41.43
CA ILE A 151 9.88 -3.30 -42.66
C ILE A 151 10.24 -1.81 -42.68
N ALA A 152 9.98 -1.08 -41.59
CA ALA A 152 10.31 0.34 -41.50
C ALA A 152 11.81 0.60 -41.67
N GLN A 153 12.65 -0.24 -41.06
CA GLN A 153 14.11 -0.16 -41.15
C GLN A 153 14.60 -0.44 -42.57
N ALA A 154 14.07 -1.47 -43.24
CA ALA A 154 14.40 -1.79 -44.63
C ALA A 154 14.02 -0.65 -45.59
N MET A 155 12.94 0.08 -45.29
CA MET A 155 12.50 1.25 -46.04
C MET A 155 13.23 2.55 -45.66
N GLY A 156 14.08 2.55 -44.62
CA GLY A 156 14.80 3.74 -44.16
C GLY A 156 13.90 4.82 -43.54
N ILE A 157 12.75 4.45 -42.99
CA ILE A 157 11.78 5.38 -42.37
C ILE A 157 11.49 5.00 -40.91
N PRO A 158 11.11 5.95 -40.05
CA PRO A 158 10.70 5.62 -38.68
C PRO A 158 9.37 4.87 -38.66
N LEU A 159 9.16 4.00 -37.66
CA LEU A 159 7.92 3.22 -37.52
C LEU A 159 6.66 4.10 -37.48
N GLY A 160 6.74 5.28 -36.87
CA GLY A 160 5.64 6.25 -36.84
C GLY A 160 5.25 6.76 -38.24
N GLN A 161 6.23 6.88 -39.15
CA GLN A 161 5.97 7.24 -40.55
C GLN A 161 5.38 6.07 -41.32
N LEU A 162 5.86 4.84 -41.11
CA LEU A 162 5.23 3.65 -41.67
C LEU A 162 3.76 3.54 -41.24
N ARG A 163 3.47 3.72 -39.94
CA ARG A 163 2.11 3.74 -39.40
C ARG A 163 1.24 4.82 -40.05
N PHE A 164 1.77 6.02 -40.26
CA PHE A 164 1.05 7.10 -40.93
C PHE A 164 0.75 6.77 -42.42
N LEU A 165 1.71 6.19 -43.13
CA LEU A 165 1.55 5.81 -44.54
C LEU A 165 0.55 4.66 -44.72
N ALA A 166 0.54 3.69 -43.81
CA ALA A 166 -0.29 2.49 -43.88
C ALA A 166 -1.67 2.63 -43.20
N PHE A 167 -1.95 3.74 -42.51
CA PHE A 167 -3.22 3.92 -41.82
C PHE A 167 -4.40 4.00 -42.79
N ASN A 168 -5.40 3.14 -42.58
CA ASN A 168 -6.62 3.05 -43.37
C ASN A 168 -7.84 3.49 -42.54
N ARG A 169 -8.68 4.32 -43.15
CA ARG A 169 -10.02 4.66 -42.67
C ARG A 169 -10.94 4.83 -43.89
N LYS A 170 -12.16 4.28 -43.82
CA LYS A 170 -13.17 4.39 -44.89
C LYS A 170 -13.40 5.83 -45.36
N THR A 171 -13.45 6.76 -44.42
CA THR A 171 -13.66 8.19 -44.66
C THR A 171 -12.36 8.98 -44.57
N ALA A 172 -11.25 8.44 -45.09
CA ALA A 172 -9.97 9.12 -45.09
C ALA A 172 -10.02 10.37 -45.97
N THR A 173 -9.78 11.54 -45.37
CA THR A 173 -9.63 12.82 -46.09
C THR A 173 -8.21 13.04 -46.60
N ILE A 174 -7.25 12.29 -46.07
CA ILE A 174 -5.83 12.38 -46.40
C ILE A 174 -5.49 11.30 -47.42
N SER A 175 -5.04 11.74 -48.60
CA SER A 175 -4.40 10.89 -49.61
C SER A 175 -2.89 11.12 -49.60
N HIS A 176 -2.11 10.04 -49.71
CA HIS A 176 -0.66 10.08 -49.88
C HIS A 176 -0.21 10.33 -51.32
N TYR A 177 -1.17 10.44 -52.24
CA TYR A 177 -0.96 10.84 -53.64
C TYR A 177 -1.59 12.21 -53.91
N ILE A 178 -0.95 12.96 -54.80
CA ILE A 178 -1.55 14.10 -55.49
C ILE A 178 -2.09 13.61 -56.84
N ARG A 179 -3.23 14.16 -57.27
CA ARG A 179 -3.83 13.82 -58.56
C ARG A 179 -3.94 15.07 -59.41
N PHE A 180 -3.50 14.99 -60.66
CA PHE A 180 -3.57 16.09 -61.61
C PHE A 180 -3.84 15.56 -63.02
N LYS A 181 -4.30 16.44 -63.90
CA LYS A 181 -4.70 16.06 -65.26
C LYS A 181 -3.70 16.55 -66.28
N ILE A 182 -3.43 15.74 -67.29
CA ILE A 182 -2.58 16.07 -68.44
C ILE A 182 -3.37 15.82 -69.73
N PRO A 183 -3.37 16.74 -70.71
CA PRO A 183 -4.04 16.50 -71.99
C PRO A 183 -3.41 15.34 -72.77
N LYS A 184 -4.24 14.51 -73.43
CA LYS A 184 -3.79 13.46 -74.36
C LYS A 184 -3.63 14.03 -75.77
N LYS A 185 -2.73 13.42 -76.57
CA LYS A 185 -2.50 13.83 -77.98
C LYS A 185 -3.75 13.72 -78.86
N THR A 186 -4.60 12.73 -78.64
CA THR A 186 -5.81 12.45 -79.44
C THR A 186 -7.08 13.11 -78.88
N GLY A 187 -6.94 14.07 -77.96
CA GLY A 187 -8.06 14.69 -77.26
C GLY A 187 -8.39 14.00 -75.92
N GLY A 188 -8.99 14.79 -75.01
CA GLY A 188 -9.33 14.39 -73.64
C GLY A 188 -8.16 14.52 -72.64
N GLU A 189 -8.43 14.18 -71.37
CA GLU A 189 -7.49 14.31 -70.26
C GLU A 189 -7.05 12.93 -69.72
N ARG A 190 -5.83 12.86 -69.19
CA ARG A 190 -5.30 11.72 -68.43
C ARG A 190 -5.14 12.15 -66.97
N LEU A 191 -5.80 11.44 -66.05
CA LEU A 191 -5.59 11.60 -64.63
C LEU A 191 -4.31 10.88 -64.21
N ILE A 192 -3.33 11.63 -63.71
CA ILE A 192 -2.07 11.13 -63.17
C ILE A 192 -2.12 11.22 -61.65
N SER A 193 -1.65 10.17 -60.97
CA SER A 193 -1.41 10.18 -59.54
C SER A 193 0.09 10.18 -59.28
N ALA A 194 0.60 11.14 -58.53
CA ALA A 194 2.01 11.18 -58.11
C ALA A 194 2.12 11.07 -56.59
N PRO A 195 3.07 10.29 -56.05
CA PRO A 195 3.24 10.14 -54.61
C PRO A 195 3.72 11.46 -53.99
N LYS A 196 3.19 11.80 -52.82
CA LYS A 196 3.70 12.92 -52.00
C LYS A 196 5.12 12.61 -51.51
N PRO A 197 5.93 13.61 -51.12
CA PRO A 197 7.33 13.43 -50.76
C PRO A 197 7.61 12.29 -49.76
N LYS A 198 6.80 12.18 -48.70
CA LYS A 198 6.96 11.12 -47.69
C LYS A 198 6.73 9.71 -48.22
N LEU A 199 5.76 9.53 -49.12
CA LEU A 199 5.50 8.23 -49.76
C LEU A 199 6.55 7.95 -50.83
N LYS A 200 6.97 8.97 -51.59
CA LYS A 200 8.02 8.86 -52.60
C LYS A 200 9.36 8.44 -51.99
N GLN A 201 9.69 8.89 -50.79
CA GLN A 201 10.89 8.47 -50.05
C GLN A 201 10.82 7.00 -49.61
N ALA A 202 9.62 6.47 -49.41
CA ALA A 202 9.37 5.13 -48.88
C ALA A 202 9.24 4.06 -49.99
N GLN A 203 9.24 4.47 -51.27
CA GLN A 203 9.10 3.61 -52.45
C GLN A 203 10.45 3.40 -53.13
#